data_AF-A0A956IR53-F1
#
_entry.id   AF-A0A956IR53-F1
#
_cell.length_a   1.000
_cell.length_b   1.000
_cell.length_c   1.000
_cell.angle_alpha   90.00
_cell.angle_beta   90.00
_cell.angle_gamma   90.00
#
_symmetry.space_group_name_H-M   'P 1'
#
loop_
_entity.id
_entity.type
_entity.pdbx_description
1 polymer ?
#
loop_
_entity_poly.entity_id
_entity_poly.type
_entity_poly.pdbx_seq_one_letter_code
_entity_poly.pdbx_strand_id
1 'polypeptide(L)'
;MDRDVRLPIKIVVPREEDLRRPDHGGGGSKVFGDVTPEIRDALDYQVGEVIRYFEPLFTQAPSVPAVARVVLKPKALAKSHRPTDLFNEATCPVIGGGNLGVLHIRAQAQGLRSLSQRIQRLSTKAGTANISTIHEIEPYTATHALGPLGKERLLQHLREGRTSLKFRLFRHHDAELDDAIYRAFFERVGGLQLPQPESVYYAPGLRIFRVSGVHEDAVEALAGFVGTQSLSTFPSYRIHRTASRAIGPLDATDFPAPTAGDDYPVVGIVDTGVDPANAHLAPWIAGREEYVPVGQRDHDHGTFVAGLAVHAQRLNQHPKFPEVSSRILDVQAMPTGGSMSEDELLAILEEVLPKYPHVKVWNLSLSRDEPCADQGFSELGMALDRLQDQHGVTFVVAAGNYNTRPLRGWPPDDVGESDRVAPPADSIRALSVGSLAHLEKPSTRVRREEPSPFSRRGPGPVFLPKPEIVHYGGNCDGNAVFVQTGVMSTNGAGQLAENIGTSFAAPMVTTLLANVENA
;
A
#
# COMPACT_ATOMS: atom_id res chain seq x y z
N MET A 1 -26.88 -29.15 -12.40
CA MET A 1 -25.50 -28.76 -12.72
C MET A 1 -24.91 -29.85 -13.58
N ASP A 2 -24.79 -29.56 -14.86
CA ASP A 2 -24.22 -30.46 -15.85
C ASP A 2 -22.72 -30.63 -15.55
N ARG A 3 -22.24 -31.87 -15.44
CA ARG A 3 -20.87 -32.18 -14.96
C ARG A 3 -19.81 -32.03 -16.06
N ASP A 4 -20.19 -31.65 -17.28
CA ASP A 4 -19.32 -31.63 -18.45
C ASP A 4 -18.82 -30.24 -18.88
N VAL A 5 -19.05 -29.19 -18.09
CA VAL A 5 -18.38 -27.90 -18.32
C VAL A 5 -16.91 -28.04 -17.90
N ARG A 6 -16.03 -28.27 -18.88
CA ARG A 6 -14.58 -28.11 -18.70
C ARG A 6 -14.29 -26.62 -18.52
N LEU A 7 -14.36 -26.14 -17.27
CA LEU A 7 -13.86 -24.81 -16.94
C LEU A 7 -12.38 -24.72 -17.40
N PRO A 8 -11.93 -23.61 -17.99
CA PRO A 8 -10.53 -23.40 -18.39
C PRO A 8 -9.58 -23.26 -17.18
N ILE A 9 -10.00 -23.77 -16.02
CA ILE A 9 -9.39 -23.57 -14.71
C ILE A 9 -9.02 -24.95 -14.19
N LYS A 10 -7.71 -25.16 -14.00
CA LYS A 10 -7.21 -26.33 -13.26
C LYS A 10 -7.15 -25.96 -11.78
N ILE A 11 -8.14 -26.40 -11.01
CA ILE A 11 -8.11 -26.28 -9.55
C ILE A 11 -7.02 -27.25 -9.03
N VAL A 12 -5.92 -26.70 -8.54
CA VAL A 12 -4.90 -27.46 -7.82
C VAL A 12 -5.19 -27.33 -6.34
N VAL A 13 -5.86 -28.32 -5.77
CA VAL A 13 -6.13 -28.37 -4.34
C VAL A 13 -4.81 -28.69 -3.62
N PRO A 14 -4.38 -27.89 -2.62
CA PRO A 14 -3.19 -28.22 -1.84
C PRO A 14 -3.41 -29.58 -1.14
N ARG A 15 -2.41 -30.44 -1.23
CA ARG A 15 -2.40 -31.76 -0.59
C ARG A 15 -1.87 -31.63 0.83
N GLU A 16 -2.18 -32.60 1.70
CA GLU A 16 -1.56 -32.66 3.04
C GLU A 16 -0.02 -32.66 2.96
N GLU A 17 0.56 -33.26 1.92
CA GLU A 17 2.01 -33.28 1.68
C GLU A 17 2.61 -31.93 1.30
N ASP A 18 1.80 -30.99 0.77
CA ASP A 18 2.23 -29.61 0.48
C ASP A 18 2.34 -28.78 1.78
N LEU A 19 1.67 -29.20 2.84
CA LEU A 19 1.67 -28.54 4.15
C LEU A 19 2.81 -29.06 5.03
N ARG A 20 4.03 -28.57 4.81
CA ARG A 20 5.11 -28.75 5.80
C ARG A 20 4.96 -27.76 6.94
N ARG A 21 4.69 -28.26 8.15
CA ARG A 21 5.03 -27.50 9.36
C ARG A 21 6.54 -27.26 9.34
N PRO A 22 7.01 -26.00 9.41
CA PRO A 22 8.43 -25.74 9.60
C PRO A 22 8.89 -26.48 10.85
N ASP A 23 10.05 -27.14 10.78
CA ASP A 23 10.66 -27.71 11.98
C ASP A 23 10.69 -26.62 13.06
N HIS A 24 10.09 -26.89 14.22
CA HIS A 24 10.11 -25.98 15.37
C HIS A 24 11.51 -26.02 16.03
N GLY A 25 12.54 -25.69 15.24
CA GLY A 25 13.92 -25.57 15.67
C GLY A 25 14.22 -24.14 16.08
N GLY A 26 13.62 -23.67 17.18
CA GLY A 26 14.16 -22.50 17.86
C GLY A 26 15.54 -22.87 18.40
N GLY A 27 16.62 -22.48 17.71
CA GLY A 27 17.97 -22.66 18.22
C GLY A 27 18.04 -22.08 19.64
N GLY A 28 18.61 -22.83 20.59
CA GLY A 28 18.70 -22.41 21.99
C GLY A 28 19.33 -21.01 22.13
N SER A 29 19.08 -20.34 23.26
CA SER A 29 19.49 -18.95 23.51
C SER A 29 20.94 -18.70 23.08
N LYS A 30 21.09 -17.94 21.99
CA LYS A 30 22.38 -17.59 21.37
C LYS A 30 22.87 -16.26 21.92
N VAL A 31 24.13 -16.24 22.37
CA VAL A 31 24.78 -15.04 22.90
C VAL A 31 25.57 -14.35 21.78
N PHE A 32 25.40 -13.04 21.64
CA PHE A 32 26.00 -12.20 20.60
C PHE A 32 27.11 -11.31 21.17
N GLY A 33 28.23 -11.94 21.52
CA GLY A 33 29.36 -11.33 22.22
C GLY A 33 29.20 -11.37 23.74
N ASP A 34 30.29 -11.12 24.45
CA ASP A 34 30.30 -11.18 25.92
C ASP A 34 29.42 -10.10 26.53
N VAL A 35 28.77 -10.41 27.65
CA VAL A 35 27.98 -9.44 28.44
C VAL A 35 28.80 -9.09 29.68
N THR A 36 29.69 -8.14 29.53
CA THR A 36 30.58 -7.68 30.61
C THR A 36 29.86 -6.67 31.52
N PRO A 37 30.41 -6.37 32.72
CA PRO A 37 29.89 -5.30 33.57
C PRO A 37 29.79 -3.96 32.84
N GLU A 38 30.77 -3.63 31.99
CA GLU A 38 30.78 -2.36 31.24
C GLU A 38 29.61 -2.25 30.26
N ILE A 39 29.22 -3.36 29.62
CA ILE A 39 28.04 -3.39 28.74
C ILE A 39 26.76 -3.20 29.54
N ARG A 40 26.68 -3.79 30.74
CA ARG A 40 25.51 -3.62 31.62
C ARG A 40 25.40 -2.17 32.09
N ASP A 41 26.51 -1.58 32.50
CA ASP A 41 26.56 -0.17 32.94
C ASP A 41 26.22 0.79 31.79
N ALA A 42 26.68 0.51 30.57
CA ALA A 42 26.32 1.30 29.40
C ALA A 42 24.82 1.24 29.08
N LEU A 43 24.22 0.05 29.11
CA LEU A 43 22.78 -0.11 28.88
C LEU A 43 21.94 0.46 30.03
N ASP A 44 22.40 0.34 31.28
CA ASP A 44 21.77 0.94 32.45
C ASP A 44 21.78 2.47 32.38
N TYR A 45 22.92 3.05 31.97
CA TYR A 45 23.05 4.48 31.69
C TYR A 45 22.05 4.93 30.62
N GLN A 46 21.94 4.19 29.51
CA GLN A 46 20.94 4.46 28.46
C GLN A 46 19.49 4.42 28.99
N VAL A 47 19.14 3.44 29.84
CA VAL A 47 17.83 3.41 30.51
C VAL A 47 17.63 4.64 31.40
N GLY A 48 18.68 5.06 32.12
CA GLY A 48 18.69 6.30 32.90
C GLY A 48 18.40 7.54 32.05
N GLU A 49 18.98 7.62 30.86
CA GLU A 49 18.72 8.71 29.90
C GLU A 49 17.27 8.72 29.41
N VAL A 50 16.68 7.56 29.15
CA VAL A 50 15.24 7.43 28.82
C VAL A 50 14.37 7.92 29.97
N ILE A 51 14.70 7.55 31.22
CA ILE A 51 13.97 8.03 32.41
C ILE A 51 14.05 9.55 32.51
N ARG A 52 15.25 10.12 32.35
CA ARG A 52 15.49 11.57 32.43
C ARG A 52 14.74 12.33 31.34
N TYR A 53 14.71 11.80 30.13
CA TYR A 53 13.98 12.40 29.00
C TYR A 53 12.48 12.48 29.27
N PHE A 54 11.88 11.43 29.83
CA PHE A 54 10.44 11.35 30.09
C PHE A 54 10.02 11.79 31.51
N GLU A 55 10.93 12.25 32.37
CA GLU A 55 10.61 12.71 33.73
C GLU A 55 9.48 13.76 33.77
N PRO A 56 9.47 14.81 32.91
CA PRO A 56 8.40 15.80 32.93
C PRO A 56 7.04 15.16 32.66
N LEU A 57 6.98 14.22 31.71
CA LEU A 57 5.77 13.49 31.38
C LEU A 57 5.32 12.59 32.54
N PHE A 58 6.23 11.80 33.11
CA PHE A 58 5.89 10.88 34.20
C PHE A 58 5.40 11.61 35.46
N THR A 59 5.78 12.88 35.62
CA THR A 59 5.30 13.73 36.72
C THR A 59 3.93 14.33 36.41
N GLN A 60 3.72 14.83 35.19
CA GLN A 60 2.48 15.53 34.80
C GLN A 60 1.33 14.58 34.45
N ALA A 61 1.62 13.46 33.80
CA ALA A 61 0.64 12.51 33.28
C ALA A 61 1.11 11.05 33.48
N PRO A 62 1.21 10.56 34.73
CA PRO A 62 1.78 9.25 35.06
C PRO A 62 1.04 8.05 34.42
N SER A 63 -0.22 8.23 34.04
CA SER A 63 -1.04 7.22 33.38
C SER A 63 -0.81 7.12 31.87
N VAL A 64 -0.11 8.08 31.26
CA VAL A 64 0.19 8.07 29.82
C VAL A 64 1.54 7.40 29.61
N PRO A 65 1.60 6.22 28.98
CA PRO A 65 2.86 5.55 28.75
C PRO A 65 3.66 6.25 27.65
N ALA A 66 4.98 6.18 27.78
CA ALA A 66 5.92 6.60 26.76
C ALA A 66 6.36 5.43 25.87
N VAL A 67 7.12 5.77 24.81
CA VAL A 67 7.73 4.79 23.93
C VAL A 67 9.24 5.03 23.88
N ALA A 68 10.00 3.95 24.03
CA ALA A 68 11.44 3.93 23.80
C ALA A 68 11.77 3.00 22.63
N ARG A 69 12.88 3.29 21.95
CA ARG A 69 13.44 2.46 20.88
C ARG A 69 14.52 1.55 21.46
N VAL A 70 14.55 0.32 20.97
CA VAL A 70 15.63 -0.63 21.23
C VAL A 70 16.21 -1.04 19.89
N VAL A 71 17.46 -0.67 19.64
CA VAL A 71 18.21 -1.05 18.44
C VAL A 71 18.94 -2.36 18.74
N LEU A 72 18.70 -3.37 17.91
CA LEU A 72 19.35 -4.67 18.00
C LEU A 72 20.66 -4.66 17.21
N LYS A 73 21.63 -5.47 17.66
CA LYS A 73 22.87 -5.68 16.91
C LYS A 73 22.57 -6.30 15.54
N PRO A 74 23.32 -5.95 14.48
CA PRO A 74 23.11 -6.51 13.13
C PRO A 74 23.18 -8.04 13.05
N LYS A 75 23.90 -8.68 13.97
CA LYS A 75 24.01 -10.15 14.05
C LYS A 75 22.79 -10.81 14.73
N ALA A 76 21.92 -10.04 15.38
CA ALA A 76 20.83 -10.51 16.25
C ALA A 76 19.43 -10.11 15.73
N LEU A 77 19.26 -9.94 14.42
CA LEU A 77 18.02 -9.44 13.81
C LEU A 77 16.89 -10.49 13.72
N ALA A 78 17.19 -11.78 13.88
CA ALA A 78 16.20 -12.84 13.74
C ALA A 78 15.11 -12.77 14.82
N LYS A 79 13.86 -13.12 14.47
CA LYS A 79 12.72 -13.10 15.40
C LYS A 79 12.95 -13.96 16.64
N SER A 80 13.65 -15.09 16.50
CA SER A 80 14.03 -16.01 17.58
C SER A 80 15.03 -15.43 18.58
N HIS A 81 15.68 -14.30 18.26
CA HIS A 81 16.64 -13.63 19.12
C HIS A 81 16.08 -12.38 19.81
N ARG A 82 14.78 -12.09 19.65
CA ARG A 82 14.16 -10.92 20.26
C ARG A 82 14.24 -11.02 21.80
N PRO A 83 14.71 -9.96 22.49
CA PRO A 83 14.98 -9.98 23.94
C PRO A 83 13.73 -9.98 24.85
N THR A 84 12.80 -10.89 24.62
CA THR A 84 11.47 -10.94 25.28
C THR A 84 11.52 -11.28 26.78
N ASP A 85 12.49 -12.09 27.25
CA ASP A 85 12.66 -12.27 28.72
C ASP A 85 13.19 -11.01 29.41
N LEU A 86 13.76 -10.06 28.66
CA LEU A 86 14.23 -8.79 29.23
C LEU A 86 13.14 -7.71 29.13
N PHE A 87 12.44 -7.66 28.00
CA PHE A 87 11.33 -6.74 27.71
C PHE A 87 9.98 -7.46 27.82
N ASN A 88 9.40 -7.43 29.02
CA ASN A 88 8.13 -8.07 29.35
C ASN A 88 7.27 -7.15 30.24
N GLU A 89 6.08 -7.61 30.62
CA GLU A 89 5.12 -6.85 31.42
C GLU A 89 5.66 -6.38 32.79
N ALA A 90 6.65 -7.07 33.37
CA ALA A 90 7.27 -6.63 34.63
C ALA A 90 8.32 -5.53 34.45
N THR A 91 8.75 -5.28 33.20
CA THR A 91 9.72 -4.26 32.81
C THR A 91 9.09 -3.31 31.79
N CYS A 92 9.51 -3.41 30.52
CA CYS A 92 9.07 -2.60 29.40
C CYS A 92 8.69 -3.55 28.27
N PRO A 93 7.41 -3.95 28.11
CA PRO A 93 7.00 -4.89 27.07
C PRO A 93 7.21 -4.31 25.68
N VAL A 94 7.52 -5.18 24.71
CA VAL A 94 7.60 -4.82 23.29
C VAL A 94 6.20 -4.57 22.74
N ILE A 95 5.93 -3.37 22.22
CA ILE A 95 4.62 -2.97 21.67
C ILE A 95 4.59 -3.00 20.13
N GLY A 96 5.75 -3.01 19.48
CA GLY A 96 5.86 -3.04 18.03
C GLY A 96 7.29 -3.06 17.52
N GLY A 97 7.46 -2.98 16.21
CA GLY A 97 8.75 -2.83 15.54
C GLY A 97 8.78 -1.58 14.66
N GLY A 98 9.99 -1.07 14.41
CA GLY A 98 10.25 -0.03 13.42
C GLY A 98 10.94 -0.64 12.19
N ASN A 99 11.97 0.05 11.68
CA ASN A 99 12.87 -0.50 10.67
C ASN A 99 13.55 -1.79 11.15
N LEU A 100 14.17 -2.53 10.22
CA LEU A 100 14.86 -3.79 10.52
C LEU A 100 15.83 -3.62 11.70
N GLY A 101 15.64 -4.41 12.75
CA GLY A 101 16.45 -4.36 13.97
C GLY A 101 16.00 -3.36 15.02
N VAL A 102 14.91 -2.63 14.82
CA VAL A 102 14.37 -1.68 15.81
C VAL A 102 13.10 -2.24 16.43
N LEU A 103 13.07 -2.31 17.76
CA LEU A 103 11.88 -2.60 18.55
C LEU A 103 11.39 -1.34 19.26
N HIS A 104 10.07 -1.22 19.43
CA HIS A 104 9.44 -0.21 20.26
C HIS A 104 8.96 -0.86 21.55
N ILE A 105 9.33 -0.28 22.70
CA ILE A 105 8.94 -0.77 24.02
C ILE A 105 8.09 0.26 24.74
N ARG A 106 7.16 -0.22 25.56
CA ARG A 106 6.39 0.62 26.48
C ARG A 106 7.31 1.12 27.60
N ALA A 107 7.39 2.43 27.75
CA ALA A 107 8.21 3.10 28.76
C ALA A 107 7.30 3.74 29.82
N GLN A 108 7.37 3.21 31.05
CA GLN A 108 6.76 3.79 32.24
C GLN A 108 7.83 3.90 33.32
N ALA A 109 7.71 4.86 34.23
CA ALA A 109 8.72 5.12 35.26
C ALA A 109 9.10 3.85 36.06
N GLN A 110 8.11 3.08 36.52
CA GLN A 110 8.36 1.83 37.25
C GLN A 110 8.96 0.74 36.35
N GLY A 111 8.46 0.60 35.12
CA GLY A 111 8.94 -0.38 34.16
C GLY A 111 10.41 -0.18 33.78
N LEU A 112 10.83 1.08 33.58
CA LEU A 112 12.22 1.45 33.29
C LEU A 112 13.14 1.20 34.50
N ARG A 113 12.69 1.51 35.73
CA ARG A 113 13.45 1.18 36.95
C ARG A 113 13.63 -0.33 37.11
N SER A 114 12.58 -1.11 36.86
CA SER A 114 12.64 -2.58 36.85
C SER A 114 13.58 -3.10 35.76
N LEU A 115 13.56 -2.50 34.56
CA LEU A 115 14.45 -2.85 33.44
C LEU A 115 15.91 -2.61 33.81
N SER A 116 16.25 -1.44 34.35
CA SER A 116 17.58 -1.08 34.86
C SER A 116 18.10 -2.13 35.87
N GLN A 117 17.30 -2.44 36.91
CA GLN A 117 17.66 -3.46 37.89
C GLN A 117 17.85 -4.85 37.26
N ARG A 118 17.02 -5.20 36.27
CA ARG A 118 17.10 -6.49 35.58
C ARG A 118 18.33 -6.57 34.67
N ILE A 119 18.69 -5.50 33.95
CA ILE A 119 19.92 -5.43 33.16
C ILE A 119 21.15 -5.68 34.05
N GLN A 120 21.16 -5.14 35.27
CA GLN A 120 22.28 -5.33 36.19
C GLN A 120 22.34 -6.73 36.80
N ARG A 121 21.20 -7.34 37.14
CA ARG A 121 21.15 -8.59 37.92
C ARG A 121 20.97 -9.86 37.09
N LEU A 122 20.45 -9.76 35.88
CA LEU A 122 20.03 -10.94 35.10
C LEU A 122 21.25 -11.71 34.56
N SER A 123 21.50 -12.89 35.12
CA SER A 123 22.66 -13.75 34.82
C SER A 123 22.31 -15.10 34.21
N THR A 124 21.01 -15.39 34.03
CA THR A 124 20.57 -16.63 33.37
C THR A 124 21.08 -16.68 31.93
N LYS A 125 21.31 -17.88 31.38
CA LYS A 125 21.78 -18.04 29.97
C LYS A 125 20.87 -17.30 28.98
N ALA A 126 19.56 -17.42 29.14
CA ALA A 126 18.58 -16.73 28.31
C ALA A 126 18.61 -15.21 28.50
N GLY A 127 18.76 -14.74 29.73
CA GLY A 127 18.86 -13.32 30.03
C GLY A 127 20.14 -12.66 29.49
N THR A 128 21.28 -13.34 29.64
CA THR A 128 22.55 -12.93 29.04
C THR A 128 22.46 -12.91 27.52
N ALA A 129 21.81 -13.90 26.90
CA ALA A 129 21.54 -13.87 25.46
C ALA A 129 20.71 -12.63 25.07
N ASN A 130 19.65 -12.31 25.82
CA ASN A 130 18.83 -11.13 25.55
C ASN A 130 19.61 -9.83 25.66
N ILE A 131 20.38 -9.63 26.73
CA ILE A 131 21.23 -8.44 26.90
C ILE A 131 22.23 -8.34 25.74
N SER A 132 22.83 -9.46 25.33
CA SER A 132 23.81 -9.48 24.26
C SER A 132 23.24 -9.07 22.90
N THR A 133 21.91 -9.09 22.71
CA THR A 133 21.27 -8.70 21.44
C THR A 133 21.17 -7.20 21.25
N ILE A 134 21.24 -6.42 22.34
CA ILE A 134 20.97 -4.98 22.33
C ILE A 134 22.21 -4.22 21.91
N HIS A 135 22.03 -3.28 20.99
CA HIS A 135 23.01 -2.27 20.64
C HIS A 135 22.77 -0.99 21.45
N GLU A 136 21.52 -0.53 21.49
CA GLU A 136 21.17 0.78 22.07
C GLU A 136 19.71 0.80 22.54
N ILE A 137 19.48 1.56 23.62
CA ILE A 137 18.16 1.91 24.14
C ILE A 137 18.08 3.44 24.19
N GLU A 138 17.06 4.03 23.59
CA GLU A 138 16.92 5.49 23.48
C GLU A 138 15.45 5.91 23.52
N PRO A 139 15.12 7.17 23.87
CA PRO A 139 13.75 7.64 23.80
C PRO A 139 13.25 7.69 22.35
N TYR A 140 11.96 7.42 22.14
CA TYR A 140 11.30 7.78 20.88
C TYR A 140 11.01 9.28 20.89
N THR A 141 11.31 9.99 19.80
CA THR A 141 11.35 11.47 19.77
C THR A 141 10.64 12.01 18.53
N ALA A 142 10.45 13.33 18.47
CA ALA A 142 9.87 14.02 17.31
C ALA A 142 10.61 13.70 16.00
N THR A 143 11.95 13.60 16.03
CA THR A 143 12.76 13.22 14.86
C THR A 143 12.35 11.84 14.33
N HIS A 144 12.07 10.90 15.22
CA HIS A 144 11.63 9.55 14.85
C HIS A 144 10.21 9.57 14.25
N ALA A 145 9.30 10.35 14.85
CA ALA A 145 7.92 10.50 14.38
C ALA A 145 7.83 11.15 12.98
N LEU A 146 8.71 12.10 12.68
CA LEU A 146 8.77 12.79 11.38
C LEU A 146 9.41 11.94 10.29
N GLY A 147 10.20 10.93 10.68
CA GLY A 147 10.88 10.03 9.76
C GLY A 147 11.92 10.73 8.86
N PRO A 148 12.36 10.06 7.77
CA PRO A 148 13.46 10.53 6.93
C PRO A 148 13.14 11.79 6.12
N LEU A 149 11.87 12.10 5.92
CA LEU A 149 11.44 13.32 5.23
C LEU A 149 11.70 14.58 6.08
N GLY A 150 11.68 14.42 7.40
CA GLY A 150 11.91 15.48 8.36
C GLY A 150 10.84 16.57 8.37
N LYS A 151 11.06 17.55 9.25
CA LYS A 151 10.14 18.67 9.50
C LYS A 151 9.91 19.53 8.27
N GLU A 152 10.96 19.83 7.50
CA GLU A 152 10.91 20.83 6.43
C GLU A 152 9.89 20.47 5.33
N ARG A 153 9.77 19.19 4.97
CA ARG A 153 8.79 18.76 3.96
C ARG A 153 7.35 18.97 4.44
N LEU A 154 7.08 18.81 5.74
CA LEU A 154 5.78 19.13 6.30
C LEU A 154 5.54 20.64 6.29
N LEU A 155 6.53 21.45 6.70
CA LEU A 155 6.40 22.90 6.65
C LEU A 155 6.13 23.40 5.23
N GLN A 156 6.85 22.87 4.23
CA GLN A 156 6.58 23.15 2.83
C GLN A 156 5.13 22.80 2.44
N HIS A 157 4.64 21.63 2.84
CA HIS A 157 3.25 21.22 2.59
C HIS A 157 2.24 22.23 3.18
N LEU A 158 2.47 22.71 4.40
CA LEU A 158 1.62 23.71 5.05
C LEU A 158 1.70 25.07 4.34
N ARG A 159 2.90 25.52 3.93
CA ARG A 159 3.11 26.77 3.17
C ARG A 159 2.42 26.78 1.81
N GLU A 160 2.23 25.62 1.22
CA GLU A 160 1.45 25.43 -0.02
C GLU A 160 -0.07 25.41 0.23
N GLY A 161 -0.51 25.76 1.45
CA GLY A 161 -1.93 25.87 1.83
C GLY A 161 -2.59 24.56 2.22
N ARG A 162 -1.83 23.45 2.28
CA ARG A 162 -2.35 22.12 2.60
C ARG A 162 -2.18 21.86 4.09
N THR A 163 -3.20 22.17 4.88
CA THR A 163 -3.13 22.19 6.36
C THR A 163 -3.60 20.91 7.04
N SER A 164 -3.83 19.83 6.28
CA SER A 164 -4.23 18.52 6.81
C SER A 164 -3.05 17.56 6.84
N LEU A 165 -2.76 17.01 8.01
CA LEU A 165 -1.69 16.02 8.21
C LEU A 165 -2.25 14.65 8.64
N LYS A 166 -1.54 13.59 8.25
CA LYS A 166 -1.77 12.21 8.67
C LYS A 166 -1.02 11.95 9.98
N PHE A 167 -1.75 11.66 11.03
CA PHE A 167 -1.23 11.41 12.37
C PHE A 167 -1.49 9.96 12.77
N ARG A 168 -0.46 9.22 13.16
CA ARG A 168 -0.58 7.84 13.64
C ARG A 168 -0.15 7.74 15.09
N LEU A 169 -0.98 7.10 15.91
CA LEU A 169 -0.68 6.85 17.33
C LEU A 169 -0.08 5.45 17.53
N PHE A 170 0.81 5.34 18.52
CA PHE A 170 1.24 4.06 19.03
C PHE A 170 0.06 3.31 19.66
N ARG A 171 0.14 1.98 19.57
CA ARG A 171 -0.75 1.06 20.25
C ARG A 171 0.07 0.25 21.25
N HIS A 172 -0.37 0.26 22.49
CA HIS A 172 0.29 -0.46 23.59
C HIS A 172 -0.30 -1.86 23.80
N HIS A 173 -1.41 -2.20 23.13
CA HIS A 173 -2.14 -3.47 23.30
C HIS A 173 -2.73 -3.63 24.70
N ASP A 174 -3.10 -2.50 25.29
CA ASP A 174 -3.73 -2.38 26.60
C ASP A 174 -4.76 -1.27 26.49
N ALA A 175 -6.04 -1.59 26.72
CA ALA A 175 -7.14 -0.69 26.44
C ALA A 175 -7.09 0.58 27.31
N GLU A 176 -6.72 0.46 28.59
CA GLU A 176 -6.67 1.60 29.51
C GLU A 176 -5.56 2.58 29.11
N LEU A 177 -4.41 2.03 28.73
CA LEU A 177 -3.26 2.82 28.28
C LEU A 177 -3.50 3.46 26.92
N ASP A 178 -4.09 2.72 25.99
CA ASP A 178 -4.45 3.23 24.67
C ASP A 178 -5.48 4.39 24.80
N ASP A 179 -6.49 4.24 25.67
CA ASP A 179 -7.49 5.28 25.96
C ASP A 179 -6.88 6.50 26.67
N ALA A 180 -5.88 6.30 27.54
CA ALA A 180 -5.14 7.41 28.15
C ALA A 180 -4.35 8.20 27.10
N ILE A 181 -3.70 7.53 26.14
CA ILE A 181 -3.02 8.18 25.02
C ILE A 181 -4.02 8.95 24.15
N TYR A 182 -5.20 8.39 23.87
CA TYR A 182 -6.21 9.08 23.07
C TYR A 182 -6.68 10.36 23.75
N ARG A 183 -7.05 10.31 25.02
CA ARG A 183 -7.46 11.51 25.75
C ARG A 183 -6.37 12.58 25.73
N ALA A 184 -5.12 12.19 26.02
CA ALA A 184 -3.99 13.11 25.99
C ALA A 184 -3.72 13.69 24.59
N PHE A 185 -3.93 12.91 23.52
CA PHE A 185 -3.81 13.38 22.14
C PHE A 185 -4.87 14.44 21.80
N PHE A 186 -6.14 14.19 22.14
CA PHE A 186 -7.22 15.16 21.88
C PHE A 186 -7.03 16.45 22.70
N GLU A 187 -6.61 16.34 23.96
CA GLU A 187 -6.25 17.49 24.80
C GLU A 187 -5.07 18.27 24.20
N ARG A 188 -4.05 17.57 23.68
CA ARG A 188 -2.90 18.18 23.01
C ARG A 188 -3.30 18.96 21.77
N VAL A 189 -4.15 18.38 20.92
CA VAL A 189 -4.66 19.03 19.70
C VAL A 189 -5.51 20.25 20.07
N GLY A 190 -6.40 20.13 21.05
CA GLY A 190 -7.21 21.24 21.56
C GLY A 190 -6.38 22.38 22.16
N GLY A 191 -5.32 22.06 22.90
CA GLY A 191 -4.37 23.04 23.44
C GLY A 191 -3.58 23.79 22.36
N LEU A 192 -3.47 23.22 21.16
CA LEU A 192 -2.90 23.88 19.97
C LEU A 192 -3.94 24.66 19.16
N GLN A 193 -5.18 24.79 19.65
CA GLN A 193 -6.30 25.48 18.98
C GLN A 193 -6.62 24.91 17.59
N LEU A 194 -6.36 23.62 17.39
CA LEU A 194 -6.67 22.91 16.15
C LEU A 194 -8.07 22.29 16.24
N PRO A 195 -8.78 22.12 15.10
CA PRO A 195 -10.00 21.33 15.02
C PRO A 195 -9.85 19.93 15.60
N GLN A 196 -10.96 19.32 16.02
CA GLN A 196 -10.93 17.95 16.51
C GLN A 196 -10.39 16.98 15.43
N PRO A 197 -9.47 16.07 15.78
CA PRO A 197 -8.97 15.06 14.85
C PRO A 197 -10.08 14.13 14.36
N GLU A 198 -10.08 13.85 13.07
CA GLU A 198 -11.00 12.90 12.44
C GLU A 198 -10.31 11.54 12.29
N SER A 199 -10.95 10.45 12.71
CA SER A 199 -10.39 9.11 12.55
C SER A 199 -10.50 8.62 11.11
N VAL A 200 -9.41 8.11 10.56
CA VAL A 200 -9.38 7.48 9.23
C VAL A 200 -9.09 5.99 9.41
N TYR A 201 -10.08 5.15 9.14
CA TYR A 201 -10.03 3.72 9.46
C TYR A 201 -9.40 2.89 8.35
N TYR A 202 -8.11 2.61 8.46
CA TYR A 202 -7.39 1.77 7.48
C TYR A 202 -7.53 0.28 7.77
N ALA A 203 -7.20 -0.17 8.98
CA ALA A 203 -7.23 -1.59 9.35
C ALA A 203 -7.42 -1.76 10.86
N PRO A 204 -7.85 -2.95 11.34
CA PRO A 204 -7.96 -3.23 12.76
C PRO A 204 -6.64 -2.98 13.49
N GLY A 205 -6.70 -2.27 14.61
CA GLY A 205 -5.53 -1.95 15.43
C GLY A 205 -4.69 -0.79 14.93
N LEU A 206 -4.94 -0.23 13.74
CA LEU A 206 -4.38 1.05 13.35
C LEU A 206 -5.19 2.20 13.96
N ARG A 207 -4.47 3.27 14.32
CA ARG A 207 -5.01 4.48 14.93
C ARG A 207 -4.45 5.66 14.18
N ILE A 208 -5.15 6.01 13.10
CA ILE A 208 -4.74 7.07 12.19
C ILE A 208 -5.82 8.14 12.20
N PHE A 209 -5.38 9.39 12.23
CA PHE A 209 -6.22 10.56 12.28
C PHE A 209 -5.80 11.57 11.22
N ARG A 210 -6.78 12.26 10.65
CA ARG A 210 -6.60 13.51 9.92
C ARG A 210 -6.64 14.64 10.95
N VAL A 211 -5.56 15.41 11.03
CA VAL A 211 -5.50 16.64 11.82
C VAL A 211 -5.48 17.81 10.85
N SER A 212 -6.55 18.58 10.82
CA SER A 212 -6.72 19.71 9.89
C SER A 212 -6.36 21.05 10.55
N GLY A 213 -6.16 22.09 9.74
CA GLY A 213 -5.85 23.43 10.23
C GLY A 213 -4.45 23.55 10.87
N VAL A 214 -3.55 22.59 10.61
CA VAL A 214 -2.21 22.60 11.19
C VAL A 214 -1.41 23.79 10.66
N HIS A 215 -0.88 24.59 11.59
CA HIS A 215 0.09 25.65 11.34
C HIS A 215 1.52 25.21 11.73
N GLU A 216 2.55 25.90 11.20
CA GLU A 216 3.96 25.52 11.34
C GLU A 216 4.39 25.29 12.81
N ASP A 217 3.92 26.12 13.74
CA ASP A 217 4.27 26.03 15.17
C ASP A 217 3.70 24.78 15.87
N ALA A 218 2.66 24.17 15.32
CA ALA A 218 2.09 22.93 15.86
C ALA A 218 2.89 21.68 15.49
N VAL A 219 3.70 21.72 14.42
CA VAL A 219 4.34 20.50 13.89
C VAL A 219 5.26 19.85 14.92
N GLU A 220 6.08 20.63 15.61
CA GLU A 220 6.97 20.12 16.66
C GLU A 220 6.18 19.57 17.85
N ALA A 221 5.11 20.27 18.22
CA ALA A 221 4.25 19.94 19.35
C ALA A 221 3.47 18.63 19.13
N LEU A 222 3.07 18.37 17.88
CA LEU A 222 2.41 17.15 17.43
C LEU A 222 3.41 16.00 17.26
N ALA A 223 4.55 16.24 16.61
CA ALA A 223 5.58 15.23 16.43
C ALA A 223 6.19 14.76 17.75
N GLY A 224 6.41 15.69 18.69
CA GLY A 224 6.95 15.41 20.01
C GLY A 224 5.93 14.91 21.05
N PHE A 225 4.66 14.76 20.67
CA PHE A 225 3.68 14.13 21.55
C PHE A 225 4.06 12.67 21.79
N VAL A 226 3.98 12.22 23.04
CA VAL A 226 4.53 10.92 23.44
C VAL A 226 3.87 9.73 22.75
N GLY A 227 2.58 9.85 22.41
CA GLY A 227 1.86 8.80 21.69
C GLY A 227 2.11 8.79 20.18
N THR A 228 2.84 9.76 19.62
CA THR A 228 3.02 9.90 18.17
C THR A 228 3.91 8.80 17.63
N GLN A 229 3.33 7.93 16.81
CA GLN A 229 4.08 6.94 16.02
C GLN A 229 4.57 7.52 14.70
N SER A 230 3.77 8.36 14.03
CA SER A 230 4.24 9.10 12.87
C SER A 230 3.39 10.33 12.62
N LEU A 231 4.03 11.39 12.13
CA LEU A 231 3.38 12.59 11.60
C LEU A 231 3.85 12.80 10.15
N SER A 232 2.93 12.69 9.20
CA SER A 232 3.24 12.76 7.77
C SER A 232 2.13 13.46 6.98
N THR A 233 2.30 13.58 5.66
CA THR A 233 1.20 13.93 4.75
C THR A 233 0.42 12.66 4.38
N PHE A 234 -0.84 12.82 3.96
CA PHE A 234 -1.51 11.75 3.22
C PHE A 234 -0.79 11.59 1.87
N PRO A 235 -0.36 10.36 1.53
CA PRO A 235 0.26 10.11 0.24
C PRO A 235 -0.78 10.22 -0.86
N SER A 236 -0.33 10.53 -2.08
CA SER A 236 -1.21 10.61 -3.24
C SER A 236 -1.08 9.37 -4.10
N TYR A 237 -2.22 8.89 -4.60
CA TYR A 237 -2.31 7.86 -5.61
C TYR A 237 -2.66 8.51 -6.93
N ARG A 238 -2.06 8.00 -8.01
CA ARG A 238 -2.09 8.66 -9.30
C ARG A 238 -2.33 7.67 -10.41
N ILE A 239 -2.94 8.19 -11.47
CA ILE A 239 -3.01 7.53 -12.77
C ILE A 239 -1.79 7.99 -13.59
N HIS A 240 -1.02 7.03 -14.09
CA HIS A 240 0.11 7.32 -14.95
C HIS A 240 -0.38 7.59 -16.38
N ARG A 241 -0.42 8.88 -16.74
CA ARG A 241 -0.82 9.32 -18.07
C ARG A 241 0.33 9.22 -19.06
N THR A 242 0.22 8.28 -19.97
CA THR A 242 0.91 8.26 -21.25
C THR A 242 -0.03 8.87 -22.30
N ALA A 243 0.48 9.74 -23.17
CA ALA A 243 -0.35 10.47 -24.12
C ALA A 243 -1.03 9.49 -25.09
N SER A 244 -2.33 9.22 -24.88
CA SER A 244 -3.15 8.40 -25.77
C SER A 244 -3.06 8.94 -27.19
N ARG A 245 -2.76 8.07 -28.14
CA ARG A 245 -2.63 8.45 -29.56
C ARG A 245 -3.88 8.01 -30.29
N ALA A 246 -4.69 8.97 -30.72
CA ALA A 246 -5.83 8.68 -31.57
C ALA A 246 -5.36 8.04 -32.89
N ILE A 247 -5.97 6.91 -33.23
CA ILE A 247 -5.71 6.14 -34.46
C ILE A 247 -6.78 6.41 -35.50
N GLY A 248 -8.04 6.46 -35.09
CA GLY A 248 -9.17 6.65 -36.00
C GLY A 248 -10.53 6.55 -35.32
N PRO A 249 -11.62 6.69 -36.09
CA PRO A 249 -12.97 6.46 -35.57
C PRO A 249 -13.16 4.99 -35.17
N LEU A 250 -14.07 4.75 -34.22
CA LEU A 250 -14.63 3.43 -33.92
C LEU A 250 -16.01 3.33 -34.56
N ASP A 251 -16.38 2.12 -34.99
CA ASP A 251 -17.76 1.82 -35.37
C ASP A 251 -18.36 0.68 -34.54
N ALA A 252 -19.62 0.35 -34.82
CA ALA A 252 -20.35 -0.70 -34.10
C ALA A 252 -19.83 -2.12 -34.40
N THR A 253 -19.04 -2.30 -35.46
CA THR A 253 -18.39 -3.58 -35.79
C THR A 253 -17.13 -3.78 -34.96
N ASP A 254 -16.37 -2.70 -34.73
CA ASP A 254 -15.20 -2.69 -33.85
C ASP A 254 -15.60 -2.83 -32.38
N PHE A 255 -16.68 -2.15 -31.96
CA PHE A 255 -17.16 -2.11 -30.58
C PHE A 255 -18.68 -2.39 -30.51
N PRO A 256 -19.11 -3.66 -30.59
CA PRO A 256 -20.53 -4.00 -30.55
C PRO A 256 -21.14 -3.76 -29.17
N ALA A 257 -22.43 -3.42 -29.15
CA ALA A 257 -23.23 -3.33 -27.93
C ALA A 257 -23.42 -4.71 -27.28
N PRO A 258 -23.80 -4.80 -25.99
CA PRO A 258 -24.12 -6.07 -25.36
C PRO A 258 -25.24 -6.79 -26.11
N THR A 259 -25.10 -8.09 -26.32
CA THR A 259 -26.15 -8.90 -26.93
C THR A 259 -27.34 -9.02 -25.97
N ALA A 260 -28.54 -8.78 -26.47
CA ALA A 260 -29.75 -8.91 -25.66
C ALA A 260 -29.97 -10.37 -25.22
N GLY A 261 -30.08 -10.59 -23.91
CA GLY A 261 -30.32 -11.91 -23.31
C GLY A 261 -29.06 -12.63 -22.81
N ASP A 262 -27.87 -12.15 -23.16
CA ASP A 262 -26.62 -12.63 -22.56
C ASP A 262 -26.45 -12.07 -21.15
N ASP A 263 -25.92 -12.90 -20.25
CA ASP A 263 -25.58 -12.50 -18.89
C ASP A 263 -24.09 -12.12 -18.81
N TYR A 264 -23.83 -10.83 -18.68
CA TYR A 264 -22.47 -10.29 -18.54
C TYR A 264 -22.22 -9.89 -17.09
N PRO A 265 -21.12 -10.33 -16.46
CA PRO A 265 -20.80 -9.89 -15.10
C PRO A 265 -20.57 -8.38 -15.04
N VAL A 266 -20.84 -7.78 -13.88
CA VAL A 266 -20.56 -6.37 -13.62
C VAL A 266 -19.25 -6.25 -12.86
N VAL A 267 -18.33 -5.40 -13.35
CA VAL A 267 -17.07 -5.06 -12.68
C VAL A 267 -17.07 -3.59 -12.27
N GLY A 268 -16.54 -3.30 -11.08
CA GLY A 268 -16.33 -1.94 -10.61
C GLY A 268 -15.02 -1.37 -11.18
N ILE A 269 -15.06 -0.18 -11.78
CA ILE A 269 -13.86 0.52 -12.24
C ILE A 269 -13.74 1.83 -11.48
N VAL A 270 -12.70 1.97 -10.66
CA VAL A 270 -12.39 3.20 -9.91
C VAL A 270 -11.28 3.94 -10.64
N ASP A 271 -11.64 4.99 -11.38
CA ASP A 271 -10.75 5.68 -12.29
C ASP A 271 -11.19 7.15 -12.53
N THR A 272 -10.81 7.79 -13.64
CA THR A 272 -11.22 9.16 -14.00
C THR A 272 -12.66 9.27 -14.55
N GLY A 273 -13.37 8.14 -14.64
CA GLY A 273 -14.72 8.03 -15.15
C GLY A 273 -14.80 7.78 -16.66
N VAL A 274 -15.84 7.10 -17.11
CA VAL A 274 -16.11 6.88 -18.54
C VAL A 274 -16.83 8.09 -19.13
N ASP A 275 -16.46 8.55 -20.32
CA ASP A 275 -17.12 9.70 -20.95
C ASP A 275 -18.63 9.38 -21.20
N PRO A 276 -19.57 10.15 -20.63
CA PRO A 276 -21.00 9.96 -20.86
C PRO A 276 -21.44 10.10 -22.33
N ALA A 277 -20.69 10.84 -23.14
CA ALA A 277 -20.94 11.02 -24.57
C ALA A 277 -20.39 9.87 -25.44
N ASN A 278 -19.62 8.93 -24.88
CA ASN A 278 -19.12 7.78 -25.61
C ASN A 278 -20.26 6.78 -25.91
N ALA A 279 -20.81 6.87 -27.13
CA ALA A 279 -21.93 6.05 -27.59
C ALA A 279 -21.62 4.55 -27.66
N HIS A 280 -20.34 4.16 -27.77
CA HIS A 280 -19.93 2.76 -27.81
C HIS A 280 -19.94 2.12 -26.42
N LEU A 281 -19.50 2.86 -25.39
CA LEU A 281 -19.47 2.36 -24.01
C LEU A 281 -20.79 2.55 -23.27
N ALA A 282 -21.61 3.55 -23.63
CA ALA A 282 -22.87 3.83 -22.95
C ALA A 282 -23.77 2.58 -22.75
N PRO A 283 -23.94 1.68 -23.72
CA PRO A 283 -24.70 0.43 -23.54
C PRO A 283 -24.10 -0.55 -22.52
N TRP A 284 -22.80 -0.48 -22.28
CA TRP A 284 -22.07 -1.37 -21.36
C TRP A 284 -22.06 -0.86 -19.92
N ILE A 285 -22.44 0.40 -19.67
CA ILE A 285 -22.52 0.95 -18.33
C ILE A 285 -23.73 0.36 -17.58
N ALA A 286 -23.47 -0.21 -16.40
CA ALA A 286 -24.47 -0.75 -15.49
C ALA A 286 -24.86 0.25 -14.39
N GLY A 287 -23.96 1.16 -14.03
CA GLY A 287 -24.18 2.20 -13.02
C GLY A 287 -23.06 3.24 -13.04
N ARG A 288 -23.30 4.40 -12.41
CA ARG A 288 -22.33 5.49 -12.29
C ARG A 288 -22.35 6.09 -10.88
N GLU A 289 -21.16 6.36 -10.35
CA GLU A 289 -20.94 7.12 -9.13
C GLU A 289 -19.92 8.22 -9.43
N GLU A 290 -20.28 9.48 -9.13
CA GLU A 290 -19.50 10.65 -9.53
C GLU A 290 -19.03 11.44 -8.31
N TYR A 291 -17.73 11.35 -8.00
CA TYR A 291 -17.11 12.06 -6.88
C TYR A 291 -16.29 13.28 -7.31
N VAL A 292 -16.12 13.48 -8.62
CA VAL A 292 -15.34 14.59 -9.18
C VAL A 292 -16.27 15.71 -9.67
N PRO A 293 -16.05 16.97 -9.26
CA PRO A 293 -16.81 18.12 -9.76
C PRO A 293 -16.66 18.30 -11.27
N VAL A 294 -17.73 18.70 -11.97
CA VAL A 294 -17.79 18.80 -13.45
C VAL A 294 -16.60 19.52 -14.08
N GLY A 295 -16.14 20.63 -13.51
CA GLY A 295 -15.01 21.41 -14.03
C GLY A 295 -13.61 20.78 -13.83
N GLN A 296 -13.54 19.63 -13.16
CA GLN A 296 -12.30 18.90 -12.86
C GLN A 296 -12.35 17.46 -13.40
N ARG A 297 -13.27 17.16 -14.32
CA ARG A 297 -13.41 15.84 -14.93
C ARG A 297 -12.49 15.72 -16.14
N ASP A 298 -11.97 14.53 -16.34
CA ASP A 298 -11.22 14.15 -17.53
C ASP A 298 -11.40 12.65 -17.77
N HIS A 299 -12.15 12.30 -18.81
CA HIS A 299 -12.60 10.93 -19.01
C HIS A 299 -11.62 10.04 -19.78
N ASP A 300 -10.45 10.55 -20.19
CA ASP A 300 -9.59 9.84 -21.14
C ASP A 300 -9.08 8.48 -20.62
N HIS A 301 -8.56 8.44 -19.39
CA HIS A 301 -7.97 7.22 -18.85
C HIS A 301 -9.05 6.19 -18.47
N GLY A 302 -10.10 6.61 -17.75
CA GLY A 302 -11.20 5.73 -17.37
C GLY A 302 -11.92 5.12 -18.57
N THR A 303 -12.12 5.89 -19.63
CA THR A 303 -12.70 5.41 -20.90
C THR A 303 -11.80 4.35 -21.56
N PHE A 304 -10.48 4.55 -21.54
CA PHE A 304 -9.52 3.59 -22.08
C PHE A 304 -9.49 2.28 -21.29
N VAL A 305 -9.51 2.36 -19.96
CA VAL A 305 -9.57 1.20 -19.06
C VAL A 305 -10.87 0.42 -19.28
N ALA A 306 -12.02 1.11 -19.34
CA ALA A 306 -13.32 0.50 -19.58
C ALA A 306 -13.39 -0.20 -20.94
N GLY A 307 -12.86 0.41 -22.01
CA GLY A 307 -12.81 -0.21 -23.34
C GLY A 307 -12.09 -1.56 -23.36
N LEU A 308 -11.00 -1.71 -22.59
CA LEU A 308 -10.27 -2.97 -22.47
C LEU A 308 -10.99 -4.00 -21.59
N ALA A 309 -11.74 -3.57 -20.58
CA ALA A 309 -12.57 -4.48 -19.79
C ALA A 309 -13.74 -5.06 -20.62
N VAL A 310 -14.20 -4.32 -21.63
CA VAL A 310 -15.32 -4.72 -22.50
C VAL A 310 -14.86 -5.51 -23.72
N HIS A 311 -13.96 -4.97 -24.57
CA HIS A 311 -13.63 -5.55 -25.89
C HIS A 311 -12.13 -5.62 -26.18
N ALA A 312 -11.33 -6.11 -25.23
CA ALA A 312 -9.88 -6.24 -25.37
C ALA A 312 -9.45 -6.95 -26.65
N GLN A 313 -9.95 -8.16 -26.93
CA GLN A 313 -9.52 -8.93 -28.10
C GLN A 313 -9.99 -8.34 -29.42
N ARG A 314 -11.21 -7.77 -29.50
CA ARG A 314 -11.71 -7.15 -30.73
C ARG A 314 -10.86 -5.95 -31.14
N LEU A 315 -10.48 -5.11 -30.18
CA LEU A 315 -9.70 -3.90 -30.41
C LEU A 315 -8.22 -4.20 -30.74
N ASN A 316 -7.67 -5.30 -30.22
CA ASN A 316 -6.24 -5.63 -30.36
C ASN A 316 -5.94 -6.77 -31.34
N GLN A 317 -6.97 -7.52 -31.77
CA GLN A 317 -6.90 -8.61 -32.77
C GLN A 317 -5.82 -9.67 -32.49
N HIS A 318 -5.58 -9.99 -31.22
CA HIS A 318 -4.56 -10.96 -30.81
C HIS A 318 -5.16 -12.03 -29.88
N PRO A 319 -4.95 -13.34 -30.16
CA PRO A 319 -5.74 -14.43 -29.55
C PRO A 319 -5.57 -14.57 -28.03
N LYS A 320 -4.47 -14.05 -27.47
CA LYS A 320 -4.23 -14.07 -26.02
C LYS A 320 -4.88 -12.89 -25.26
N PHE A 321 -5.55 -11.96 -25.94
CA PHE A 321 -6.41 -10.98 -25.28
C PHE A 321 -7.76 -11.63 -24.93
N PRO A 322 -8.43 -11.20 -23.83
CA PRO A 322 -9.72 -11.76 -23.43
C PRO A 322 -10.81 -11.56 -24.49
N GLU A 323 -11.49 -12.65 -24.86
CA GLU A 323 -12.69 -12.61 -25.74
C GLU A 323 -13.96 -12.24 -24.96
N VAL A 324 -13.92 -12.41 -23.63
CA VAL A 324 -15.03 -12.15 -22.72
C VAL A 324 -15.18 -10.66 -22.43
N SER A 325 -16.42 -10.26 -22.14
CA SER A 325 -16.80 -8.89 -21.83
C SER A 325 -17.43 -8.80 -20.44
N SER A 326 -17.36 -7.62 -19.83
CA SER A 326 -18.05 -7.30 -18.58
C SER A 326 -18.79 -5.97 -18.72
N ARG A 327 -19.92 -5.82 -18.03
CA ARG A 327 -20.56 -4.51 -17.85
C ARG A 327 -19.83 -3.72 -16.78
N ILE A 328 -19.90 -2.39 -16.86
CA ILE A 328 -19.09 -1.50 -16.04
C ILE A 328 -19.95 -0.77 -15.02
N LEU A 329 -19.64 -0.92 -13.74
CA LEU A 329 -19.97 0.07 -12.72
C LEU A 329 -18.86 1.12 -12.73
N ASP A 330 -19.16 2.31 -13.25
CA ASP A 330 -18.20 3.39 -13.42
C ASP A 330 -18.14 4.27 -12.17
N VAL A 331 -17.01 4.24 -11.46
CA VAL A 331 -16.77 5.06 -10.27
C VAL A 331 -15.74 6.13 -10.63
N GLN A 332 -16.24 7.32 -10.93
CA GLN A 332 -15.42 8.49 -11.21
C GLN A 332 -14.88 9.07 -9.89
N ALA A 333 -13.65 8.67 -9.56
CA ALA A 333 -12.94 9.13 -8.37
C ALA A 333 -11.80 10.11 -8.71
N MET A 334 -11.14 9.95 -9.86
CA MET A 334 -9.89 10.66 -10.14
C MET A 334 -10.11 11.96 -10.93
N PRO A 335 -9.64 13.13 -10.45
CA PRO A 335 -9.82 14.42 -11.14
C PRO A 335 -8.84 14.60 -12.32
N THR A 336 -8.94 15.72 -13.06
CA THR A 336 -8.08 16.07 -14.22
C THR A 336 -6.58 15.93 -13.91
N GLY A 337 -6.15 16.27 -12.70
CA GLY A 337 -4.75 16.08 -12.25
C GLY A 337 -4.30 14.62 -12.14
N GLY A 338 -5.22 13.66 -12.32
CA GLY A 338 -4.98 12.22 -12.25
C GLY A 338 -4.44 11.79 -10.90
N SER A 339 -4.74 12.52 -9.82
CA SER A 339 -4.15 12.33 -8.50
C SER A 339 -5.19 12.58 -7.42
N MET A 340 -5.19 11.75 -6.38
CA MET A 340 -6.10 11.83 -5.24
C MET A 340 -5.34 11.48 -3.96
N SER A 341 -5.72 12.06 -2.82
CA SER A 341 -5.11 11.67 -1.55
C SER A 341 -5.61 10.29 -1.09
N GLU A 342 -4.77 9.57 -0.36
CA GLU A 342 -5.07 8.22 0.12
C GLU A 342 -6.38 8.13 0.94
N ASP A 343 -6.65 9.13 1.77
CA ASP A 343 -7.83 9.20 2.63
C ASP A 343 -9.12 9.54 1.87
N GLU A 344 -9.05 10.37 0.82
CA GLU A 344 -10.17 10.64 -0.08
C GLU A 344 -10.54 9.37 -0.88
N LEU A 345 -9.54 8.69 -1.43
CA LEU A 345 -9.75 7.44 -2.17
C LEU A 345 -10.37 6.37 -1.27
N LEU A 346 -9.88 6.24 -0.03
CA LEU A 346 -10.45 5.31 0.94
C LEU A 346 -11.90 5.66 1.28
N ALA A 347 -12.23 6.94 1.48
CA ALA A 347 -13.59 7.36 1.77
C ALA A 347 -14.57 7.01 0.63
N ILE A 348 -14.14 7.19 -0.63
CA ILE A 348 -14.93 6.78 -1.80
C ILE A 348 -15.18 5.27 -1.80
N LEU A 349 -14.13 4.47 -1.55
CA LEU A 349 -14.26 3.00 -1.51
C LEU A 349 -15.22 2.55 -0.39
N GLU A 350 -15.10 3.12 0.81
CA GLU A 350 -16.00 2.84 1.94
C GLU A 350 -17.46 3.18 1.63
N GLU A 351 -17.70 4.23 0.86
CA GLU A 351 -19.05 4.64 0.49
C GLU A 351 -19.64 3.76 -0.63
N VAL A 352 -18.85 3.43 -1.65
CA VAL A 352 -19.37 2.80 -2.87
C VAL A 352 -19.55 1.29 -2.74
N LEU A 353 -18.63 0.58 -2.09
CA LEU A 353 -18.68 -0.87 -1.94
C LEU A 353 -20.00 -1.38 -1.34
N PRO A 354 -20.54 -0.82 -0.23
CA PRO A 354 -21.80 -1.30 0.33
C PRO A 354 -23.02 -1.02 -0.54
N LYS A 355 -22.97 -0.06 -1.47
CA LYS A 355 -24.07 0.21 -2.42
C LYS A 355 -24.20 -0.88 -3.49
N TYR A 356 -23.09 -1.55 -3.82
CA TYR A 356 -23.01 -2.54 -4.90
C TYR A 356 -22.49 -3.90 -4.42
N PRO A 357 -23.16 -4.57 -3.46
CA PRO A 357 -22.66 -5.83 -2.88
C PRO A 357 -22.62 -7.00 -3.88
N HIS A 358 -23.30 -6.87 -5.02
CA HIS A 358 -23.30 -7.84 -6.11
C HIS A 358 -22.08 -7.71 -7.04
N VAL A 359 -21.37 -6.58 -7.03
CA VAL A 359 -20.15 -6.39 -7.81
C VAL A 359 -18.97 -6.96 -7.01
N LYS A 360 -18.42 -8.08 -7.48
CA LYS A 360 -17.39 -8.83 -6.75
C LYS A 360 -15.96 -8.50 -7.14
N VAL A 361 -15.73 -8.02 -8.36
CA VAL A 361 -14.40 -7.69 -8.86
C VAL A 361 -14.29 -6.20 -9.14
N TRP A 362 -13.25 -5.57 -8.59
CA TRP A 362 -13.02 -4.12 -8.63
C TRP A 362 -11.63 -3.79 -9.15
N ASN A 363 -11.55 -3.03 -10.25
CA ASN A 363 -10.30 -2.59 -10.86
C ASN A 363 -9.88 -1.22 -10.33
N LEU A 364 -8.65 -1.14 -9.83
CA LEU A 364 -7.98 0.11 -9.43
C LEU A 364 -6.70 0.26 -10.26
N SER A 365 -6.79 0.99 -11.37
CA SER A 365 -5.68 1.26 -12.29
C SER A 365 -4.84 2.48 -11.87
N LEU A 366 -4.44 2.52 -10.61
CA LEU A 366 -3.69 3.63 -9.99
C LEU A 366 -2.55 3.12 -9.12
N SER A 367 -1.52 3.94 -8.91
CA SER A 367 -0.41 3.63 -8.00
C SER A 367 0.26 4.89 -7.45
N ARG A 368 1.15 4.71 -6.48
CA ARG A 368 2.14 5.73 -6.12
C ARG A 368 3.28 5.78 -7.14
N ASP A 369 4.05 6.87 -7.11
CA ASP A 369 5.28 7.01 -7.89
C ASP A 369 6.45 6.25 -7.23
N GLU A 370 6.42 6.11 -5.90
CA GLU A 370 7.46 5.41 -5.13
C GLU A 370 7.20 3.89 -5.04
N PRO A 371 8.27 3.07 -5.04
CA PRO A 371 8.15 1.64 -4.77
C PRO A 371 7.66 1.37 -3.35
N CYS A 372 7.12 0.17 -3.14
CA CYS A 372 6.72 -0.30 -1.81
C CYS A 372 7.91 -0.38 -0.84
N ALA A 373 7.63 -0.27 0.45
CA ALA A 373 8.65 -0.40 1.48
C ALA A 373 9.10 -1.86 1.66
N ASP A 374 10.33 -2.07 2.15
CA ASP A 374 10.85 -3.42 2.40
C ASP A 374 10.10 -4.15 3.51
N GLN A 375 9.77 -3.43 4.59
CA GLN A 375 9.38 -4.02 5.87
C GLN A 375 7.93 -3.71 6.27
N GLY A 376 7.19 -2.97 5.44
CA GLY A 376 5.85 -2.50 5.77
C GLY A 376 4.96 -2.43 4.55
N PHE A 377 3.70 -2.80 4.75
CA PHE A 377 2.64 -2.63 3.78
C PHE A 377 2.12 -1.20 3.85
N SER A 378 1.76 -0.64 2.70
CA SER A 378 1.10 0.65 2.60
C SER A 378 -0.24 0.63 3.34
N GLU A 379 -0.63 1.76 3.94
CA GLU A 379 -1.91 1.80 4.66
C GLU A 379 -3.10 1.61 3.72
N LEU A 380 -3.07 2.12 2.48
CA LEU A 380 -4.09 1.78 1.50
C LEU A 380 -4.10 0.28 1.19
N GLY A 381 -2.95 -0.37 1.01
CA GLY A 381 -2.89 -1.82 0.80
C GLY A 381 -3.53 -2.61 1.95
N MET A 382 -3.27 -2.19 3.20
CA MET A 382 -3.92 -2.75 4.38
C MET A 382 -5.44 -2.48 4.41
N ALA A 383 -5.88 -1.32 3.94
CA ALA A 383 -7.31 -0.99 3.84
C ALA A 383 -8.00 -1.80 2.73
N LEU A 384 -7.36 -2.00 1.58
CA LEU A 384 -7.86 -2.89 0.54
C LEU A 384 -7.99 -4.33 1.06
N ASP A 385 -7.02 -4.82 1.84
CA ASP A 385 -7.11 -6.14 2.47
C ASP A 385 -8.34 -6.25 3.38
N ARG A 386 -8.56 -5.25 4.24
CA ARG A 386 -9.74 -5.19 5.12
C ARG A 386 -11.04 -5.13 4.32
N LEU A 387 -11.12 -4.26 3.31
CA LEU A 387 -12.33 -4.07 2.52
C LEU A 387 -12.71 -5.34 1.75
N GLN A 388 -11.72 -6.10 1.26
CA GLN A 388 -11.96 -7.41 0.64
C GLN A 388 -12.56 -8.41 1.65
N ASP A 389 -12.03 -8.46 2.87
CA ASP A 389 -12.58 -9.31 3.94
C ASP A 389 -13.99 -8.90 4.35
N GLN A 390 -14.26 -7.60 4.43
CA GLN A 390 -15.53 -7.06 4.88
C GLN A 390 -16.66 -7.22 3.85
N HIS A 391 -16.36 -7.00 2.58
CA HIS A 391 -17.37 -6.96 1.52
C HIS A 391 -17.37 -8.22 0.63
N GLY A 392 -16.42 -9.14 0.81
CA GLY A 392 -16.26 -10.32 -0.02
C GLY A 392 -16.06 -9.96 -1.49
N VAL A 393 -15.17 -8.99 -1.73
CA VAL A 393 -14.78 -8.51 -3.06
C VAL A 393 -13.31 -8.83 -3.32
N THR A 394 -12.87 -8.77 -4.57
CA THR A 394 -11.46 -8.83 -4.95
C THR A 394 -11.07 -7.57 -5.70
N PHE A 395 -9.99 -6.93 -5.24
CA PHE A 395 -9.38 -5.82 -5.96
C PHE A 395 -8.34 -6.34 -6.94
N VAL A 396 -8.40 -5.85 -8.17
CA VAL A 396 -7.37 -6.02 -9.19
C VAL A 396 -6.63 -4.69 -9.34
N VAL A 397 -5.33 -4.70 -9.09
CA VAL A 397 -4.50 -3.49 -9.01
C VAL A 397 -3.34 -3.56 -10.00
N ALA A 398 -2.99 -2.43 -10.62
CA ALA A 398 -1.81 -2.35 -11.46
C ALA A 398 -0.52 -2.42 -10.61
N ALA A 399 0.52 -3.09 -11.10
CA ALA A 399 1.83 -3.15 -10.43
C ALA A 399 2.54 -1.78 -10.30
N GLY A 400 2.06 -0.80 -11.09
CA GLY A 400 2.64 0.53 -11.26
C GLY A 400 3.67 0.59 -12.39
N ASN A 401 3.98 1.81 -12.84
CA ASN A 401 4.95 2.03 -13.92
C ASN A 401 6.28 2.56 -13.38
N TYR A 402 7.39 2.02 -13.89
CA TYR A 402 8.73 2.56 -13.74
C TYR A 402 8.96 3.61 -14.83
N ASN A 403 9.28 4.84 -14.43
CA ASN A 403 9.32 5.99 -15.33
C ASN A 403 10.72 6.61 -15.48
N THR A 404 11.73 6.09 -14.76
CA THR A 404 13.11 6.57 -14.88
C THR A 404 13.71 6.08 -16.19
N ARG A 405 14.28 7.01 -16.96
CA ARG A 405 14.82 6.74 -18.29
C ARG A 405 16.34 6.54 -18.24
N PRO A 406 16.91 5.68 -19.11
CA PRO A 406 16.21 4.82 -20.06
C PRO A 406 15.42 3.71 -19.36
N LEU A 407 14.25 3.37 -19.90
CA LEU A 407 13.44 2.26 -19.39
C LEU A 407 14.20 0.93 -19.51
N ARG A 408 13.93 0.02 -18.57
CA ARG A 408 14.67 -1.24 -18.41
C ARG A 408 14.49 -2.17 -19.60
N GLY A 409 15.56 -2.88 -19.96
CA GLY A 409 15.52 -4.02 -20.88
C GLY A 409 14.99 -5.31 -20.25
N TRP A 410 15.14 -6.41 -20.98
CA TRP A 410 14.94 -7.76 -20.47
C TRP A 410 16.08 -8.70 -20.91
N PRO A 411 16.78 -9.37 -19.96
CA PRO A 411 16.75 -9.16 -18.52
C PRO A 411 17.01 -7.69 -18.11
N PRO A 412 16.50 -7.22 -16.95
CA PRO A 412 16.63 -5.83 -16.56
C PRO A 412 18.10 -5.43 -16.35
N ASP A 413 18.46 -4.22 -16.78
CA ASP A 413 19.69 -3.56 -16.36
C ASP A 413 19.68 -3.36 -14.84
N ASP A 414 20.85 -3.20 -14.20
CA ASP A 414 20.91 -2.93 -12.76
C ASP A 414 20.34 -1.53 -12.45
N VAL A 415 19.06 -1.53 -12.04
CA VAL A 415 18.31 -0.34 -11.58
C VAL A 415 18.10 -0.37 -10.06
N GLY A 416 18.86 -1.22 -9.34
CA GLY A 416 18.65 -1.51 -7.93
C GLY A 416 17.22 -1.96 -7.64
N GLU A 417 16.63 -1.41 -6.58
CA GLU A 417 15.25 -1.72 -6.14
C GLU A 417 14.23 -0.64 -6.55
N SER A 418 14.61 0.25 -7.47
CA SER A 418 13.77 1.41 -7.87
C SER A 418 12.59 1.03 -8.76
N ASP A 419 12.64 -0.13 -9.41
CA ASP A 419 11.60 -0.67 -10.30
C ASP A 419 10.64 -1.66 -9.59
N ARG A 420 10.71 -1.74 -8.26
CA ARG A 420 9.80 -2.56 -7.47
C ARG A 420 8.35 -2.08 -7.56
N VAL A 421 7.41 -3.00 -7.37
CA VAL A 421 5.96 -2.72 -7.34
C VAL A 421 5.64 -1.53 -6.44
N ALA A 422 4.70 -0.70 -6.87
CA ALA A 422 4.28 0.49 -6.16
C ALA A 422 2.95 0.24 -5.44
N PRO A 423 2.73 0.81 -4.24
CA PRO A 423 1.43 0.77 -3.59
C PRO A 423 0.30 1.23 -4.52
N PRO A 424 -0.90 0.64 -4.46
CA PRO A 424 -1.33 -0.35 -3.47
C PRO A 424 -1.08 -1.81 -3.90
N ALA A 425 -0.24 -2.04 -4.93
CA ALA A 425 0.10 -3.39 -5.39
C ALA A 425 0.83 -4.24 -4.33
N ASP A 426 1.20 -3.63 -3.20
CA ASP A 426 1.75 -4.32 -2.05
C ASP A 426 0.70 -4.96 -1.13
N SER A 427 -0.60 -4.72 -1.35
CA SER A 427 -1.70 -5.43 -0.67
C SER A 427 -1.53 -6.95 -0.75
N ILE A 428 -1.80 -7.66 0.36
CA ILE A 428 -1.65 -9.12 0.42
C ILE A 428 -2.77 -9.81 -0.34
N ARG A 429 -3.99 -9.27 -0.27
CA ARG A 429 -5.19 -9.90 -0.83
C ARG A 429 -5.53 -9.41 -2.24
N ALA A 430 -5.16 -8.18 -2.59
CA ALA A 430 -5.40 -7.67 -3.93
C ALA A 430 -4.53 -8.39 -4.95
N LEU A 431 -5.13 -8.69 -6.12
CA LEU A 431 -4.45 -9.31 -7.24
C LEU A 431 -3.69 -8.24 -8.03
N SER A 432 -2.37 -8.27 -7.95
CA SER A 432 -1.53 -7.29 -8.65
C SER A 432 -1.11 -7.77 -10.04
N VAL A 433 -1.18 -6.86 -11.01
CA VAL A 433 -1.01 -7.16 -12.44
C VAL A 433 0.14 -6.37 -13.04
N GLY A 434 1.18 -7.07 -13.51
CA GLY A 434 2.26 -6.50 -14.31
C GLY A 434 1.93 -6.50 -15.82
N SER A 435 2.84 -5.92 -16.61
CA SER A 435 2.67 -5.77 -18.07
C SER A 435 3.68 -6.59 -18.87
N LEU A 436 3.19 -7.25 -19.93
CA LEU A 436 3.98 -7.90 -20.99
C LEU A 436 3.90 -7.13 -22.32
N ALA A 437 4.96 -7.21 -23.11
CA ALA A 437 4.99 -6.75 -24.49
C ALA A 437 4.27 -7.74 -25.42
N HIS A 438 3.17 -7.30 -26.04
CA HIS A 438 2.41 -8.12 -27.01
C HIS A 438 2.92 -7.96 -28.46
N LEU A 439 3.62 -6.85 -28.74
CA LEU A 439 4.24 -6.56 -30.03
C LEU A 439 5.74 -6.24 -29.86
N GLU A 440 6.50 -6.45 -30.92
CA GLU A 440 7.93 -6.16 -31.00
C GLU A 440 8.24 -5.45 -32.33
N LYS A 441 9.13 -4.46 -32.27
CA LYS A 441 9.70 -3.78 -33.44
C LYS A 441 11.20 -3.58 -33.24
N PRO A 442 11.98 -3.27 -34.31
CA PRO A 442 13.39 -2.92 -34.14
C PRO A 442 13.65 -1.75 -33.18
N SER A 443 12.65 -0.88 -32.95
CA SER A 443 12.74 0.25 -32.02
C SER A 443 12.38 -0.10 -30.58
N THR A 444 11.76 -1.24 -30.30
CA THR A 444 11.30 -1.58 -28.94
C THR A 444 12.46 -2.06 -28.07
N ARG A 445 12.35 -1.77 -26.77
CA ARG A 445 13.39 -2.07 -25.77
C ARG A 445 13.44 -3.56 -25.39
N VAL A 446 12.31 -4.27 -25.50
CA VAL A 446 12.17 -5.69 -25.17
C VAL A 446 11.46 -6.44 -26.30
N ARG A 447 11.60 -7.76 -26.33
CA ARG A 447 10.93 -8.65 -27.28
C ARG A 447 9.49 -8.94 -26.90
N ARG A 448 8.75 -9.53 -27.82
CA ARG A 448 7.39 -10.01 -27.53
C ARG A 448 7.43 -11.10 -26.44
N GLU A 449 6.44 -11.07 -25.56
CA GLU A 449 6.29 -11.91 -24.35
C GLU A 449 7.29 -11.63 -23.22
N GLU A 450 8.13 -10.60 -23.35
CA GLU A 450 8.98 -10.13 -22.25
C GLU A 450 8.25 -9.05 -21.41
N PRO A 451 8.59 -8.89 -20.13
CA PRO A 451 8.03 -7.81 -19.31
C PRO A 451 8.23 -6.45 -19.96
N SER A 452 7.15 -5.68 -20.08
CA SER A 452 7.19 -4.36 -20.70
C SER A 452 8.22 -3.47 -20.00
N PRO A 453 8.91 -2.57 -20.73
CA PRO A 453 10.01 -1.76 -20.17
C PRO A 453 9.60 -0.87 -18.99
N PHE A 454 8.33 -0.48 -18.94
CA PHE A 454 7.74 0.32 -17.85
C PHE A 454 7.13 -0.52 -16.73
N SER A 455 6.95 -1.84 -16.89
CA SER A 455 6.31 -2.64 -15.84
C SER A 455 7.18 -2.66 -14.59
N ARG A 456 6.61 -2.44 -13.41
CA ARG A 456 7.32 -2.74 -12.15
C ARG A 456 7.39 -4.25 -11.92
N ARG A 457 8.36 -4.67 -11.11
CA ARG A 457 8.63 -6.08 -10.75
C ARG A 457 8.61 -6.29 -9.23
N GLY A 458 8.67 -7.54 -8.81
CA GLY A 458 8.83 -7.89 -7.41
C GLY A 458 10.26 -7.73 -6.86
N PRO A 459 10.42 -7.97 -5.56
CA PRO A 459 9.38 -8.43 -4.62
C PRO A 459 8.52 -7.29 -4.03
N GLY A 460 7.37 -7.62 -3.45
CA GLY A 460 6.63 -6.75 -2.53
C GLY A 460 7.29 -6.67 -1.15
N PRO A 461 6.65 -6.06 -0.14
CA PRO A 461 7.15 -6.04 1.23
C PRO A 461 7.38 -7.45 1.77
N VAL A 462 8.40 -7.62 2.62
CA VAL A 462 8.72 -8.89 3.28
C VAL A 462 8.90 -10.07 2.28
N PHE A 463 9.45 -9.76 1.10
CA PHE A 463 9.67 -10.71 0.00
C PHE A 463 8.41 -11.37 -0.56
N LEU A 464 7.24 -10.72 -0.42
CA LEU A 464 6.00 -11.21 -1.00
C LEU A 464 6.15 -11.30 -2.55
N PRO A 465 5.82 -12.44 -3.18
CA PRO A 465 5.82 -12.55 -4.64
C PRO A 465 4.82 -11.56 -5.24
N LYS A 466 5.33 -10.55 -5.97
CA LYS A 466 4.57 -9.50 -6.65
C LYS A 466 5.24 -9.17 -7.99
N PRO A 467 4.52 -8.69 -9.02
CA PRO A 467 3.09 -8.89 -9.17
C PRO A 467 2.75 -10.38 -9.24
N GLU A 468 1.53 -10.78 -8.86
CA GLU A 468 1.11 -12.20 -8.92
C GLU A 468 1.02 -12.70 -10.36
N ILE A 469 0.52 -11.84 -11.25
CA ILE A 469 0.27 -12.18 -12.64
C ILE A 469 0.64 -11.03 -13.55
N VAL A 470 0.65 -11.31 -14.84
CA VAL A 470 0.94 -10.34 -15.89
C VAL A 470 -0.06 -10.49 -17.02
N HIS A 471 -0.37 -9.39 -17.69
CA HIS A 471 -1.09 -9.39 -18.95
C HIS A 471 -0.47 -8.37 -19.91
N TYR A 472 -0.91 -8.32 -21.15
CA TYR A 472 -0.42 -7.33 -22.09
C TYR A 472 -0.78 -5.90 -21.70
N GLY A 473 0.21 -5.01 -21.74
CA GLY A 473 0.01 -3.57 -21.56
C GLY A 473 0.81 -2.72 -22.55
N GLY A 474 1.45 -3.35 -23.54
CA GLY A 474 2.17 -2.68 -24.62
C GLY A 474 3.70 -2.74 -24.51
N ASN A 475 4.37 -2.17 -25.50
CA ASN A 475 5.82 -2.13 -25.62
C ASN A 475 6.27 -0.73 -26.07
N CYS A 476 7.51 -0.36 -25.78
CA CYS A 476 8.07 0.95 -26.10
C CYS A 476 9.59 0.89 -26.23
N ASP A 477 10.22 1.98 -26.68
CA ASP A 477 11.67 2.15 -26.61
C ASP A 477 12.13 2.56 -25.19
N GLY A 478 13.44 2.76 -25.01
CA GLY A 478 14.01 3.22 -23.73
C GLY A 478 13.55 4.62 -23.30
N ASN A 479 12.95 5.40 -24.19
CA ASN A 479 12.39 6.73 -23.94
C ASN A 479 10.86 6.69 -23.86
N ALA A 480 10.25 5.54 -23.58
CA ALA A 480 8.80 5.39 -23.48
C ALA A 480 8.03 5.83 -24.74
N VAL A 481 8.64 5.77 -25.93
CA VAL A 481 7.97 6.02 -27.22
C VAL A 481 7.39 4.70 -27.74
N PHE A 482 6.11 4.69 -28.09
CA PHE A 482 5.35 3.45 -28.37
C PHE A 482 4.55 3.48 -29.70
N VAL A 483 5.18 3.84 -30.82
CA VAL A 483 4.44 3.98 -32.10
C VAL A 483 4.01 2.61 -32.67
N GLN A 484 2.71 2.31 -32.65
CA GLN A 484 2.11 1.03 -33.07
C GLN A 484 2.70 -0.19 -32.33
N THR A 485 2.94 -0.02 -31.03
CA THR A 485 3.40 -1.05 -30.09
C THR A 485 2.65 -1.01 -28.76
N GLY A 486 1.73 -0.06 -28.59
CA GLY A 486 0.78 0.02 -27.49
C GLY A 486 -0.45 -0.84 -27.74
N VAL A 487 -1.22 -1.02 -26.67
CA VAL A 487 -2.53 -1.68 -26.74
C VAL A 487 -3.56 -0.67 -27.26
N MET A 488 -4.60 -1.19 -27.89
CA MET A 488 -5.69 -0.43 -28.49
C MET A 488 -6.94 -0.43 -27.59
N SER A 489 -7.55 0.73 -27.41
CA SER A 489 -8.83 0.91 -26.70
C SER A 489 -9.59 2.13 -27.23
N THR A 490 -10.69 2.53 -26.57
CA THR A 490 -11.41 3.78 -26.83
C THR A 490 -10.94 4.91 -25.91
N ASN A 491 -10.75 6.14 -26.40
CA ASN A 491 -10.39 7.31 -25.59
C ASN A 491 -11.63 8.15 -25.19
N GLY A 492 -11.45 9.23 -24.43
CA GLY A 492 -12.56 10.11 -24.00
C GLY A 492 -13.33 10.73 -25.17
N ALA A 493 -12.71 10.88 -26.34
CA ALA A 493 -13.37 11.34 -27.56
C ALA A 493 -14.16 10.25 -28.32
N GLY A 494 -14.24 9.02 -27.79
CA GLY A 494 -14.91 7.89 -28.44
C GLY A 494 -14.16 7.32 -29.65
N GLN A 495 -12.88 7.64 -29.80
CA GLN A 495 -12.04 7.20 -30.93
C GLN A 495 -11.22 5.97 -30.54
N LEU A 496 -10.81 5.18 -31.54
CA LEU A 496 -9.79 4.16 -31.36
C LEU A 496 -8.47 4.87 -31.03
N ALA A 497 -7.83 4.44 -29.96
CA ALA A 497 -6.59 5.04 -29.48
C ALA A 497 -5.61 3.97 -29.03
N GLU A 498 -4.33 4.30 -29.15
CA GLU A 498 -3.20 3.50 -28.71
C GLU A 498 -2.61 4.07 -27.41
N ASN A 499 -2.29 3.19 -26.45
CA ASN A 499 -1.57 3.56 -25.24
C ASN A 499 -0.75 2.40 -24.62
N ILE A 500 0.11 2.71 -23.65
CA ILE A 500 0.91 1.74 -22.88
C ILE A 500 0.76 1.94 -21.38
N GLY A 501 0.80 0.86 -20.61
CA GLY A 501 0.78 0.93 -19.15
C GLY A 501 0.30 -0.34 -18.46
N THR A 502 0.74 -0.54 -17.21
CA THR A 502 0.20 -1.60 -16.34
C THR A 502 -1.29 -1.37 -16.01
N SER A 503 -1.75 -0.12 -16.03
CA SER A 503 -3.16 0.28 -15.92
C SER A 503 -4.06 -0.30 -17.02
N PHE A 504 -3.48 -0.78 -18.13
CA PHE A 504 -4.19 -1.39 -19.24
C PHE A 504 -4.12 -2.92 -19.21
N ALA A 505 -3.16 -3.51 -18.50
CA ALA A 505 -3.12 -4.94 -18.22
C ALA A 505 -4.16 -5.35 -17.16
N ALA A 506 -4.33 -4.53 -16.11
CA ALA A 506 -5.27 -4.77 -15.01
C ALA A 506 -6.75 -4.97 -15.42
N PRO A 507 -7.37 -4.14 -16.29
CA PRO A 507 -8.78 -4.34 -16.68
C PRO A 507 -9.04 -5.65 -17.43
N MET A 508 -8.04 -6.16 -18.17
CA MET A 508 -8.15 -7.45 -18.85
C MET A 508 -8.18 -8.62 -17.87
N VAL A 509 -7.37 -8.56 -16.81
CA VAL A 509 -7.45 -9.52 -15.71
C VAL A 509 -8.77 -9.39 -14.97
N THR A 510 -9.25 -8.16 -14.75
CA THR A 510 -10.51 -7.88 -14.07
C THR A 510 -11.68 -8.56 -14.77
N THR A 511 -11.81 -8.38 -16.10
CA THR A 511 -12.89 -9.01 -16.88
C THR A 511 -12.77 -10.54 -16.90
N LEU A 512 -11.55 -11.08 -17.00
CA LEU A 512 -11.32 -12.53 -16.91
C LEU A 512 -11.76 -13.09 -15.56
N LEU A 513 -11.36 -12.46 -14.45
CA LEU A 513 -11.71 -12.90 -13.10
C LEU A 513 -13.24 -12.85 -12.89
N ALA A 514 -13.89 -11.77 -13.30
CA ALA A 514 -15.33 -11.62 -13.15
C ALA A 514 -16.13 -12.66 -13.95
N ASN A 515 -15.69 -12.98 -15.16
CA ASN A 515 -16.31 -14.03 -15.98
C ASN A 515 -16.04 -15.43 -15.43
N VAL A 516 -14.91 -15.64 -14.76
CA VAL A 516 -14.63 -16.90 -14.04
C VAL A 516 -15.51 -17.05 -12.80
N GLU A 517 -15.74 -16.00 -12.03
CA GLU A 517 -16.62 -16.04 -10.85
C GLU A 517 -18.11 -16.20 -11.21
N ASN A 518 -18.51 -15.74 -12.40
CA ASN A 518 -19.89 -15.82 -12.88
C ASN A 518 -20.21 -17.12 -13.66
N ALA A 519 -19.21 -17.98 -13.90
CA ALA A 519 -19.35 -19.26 -14.60
C ALA A 519 -19.67 -20.41 -13.63
#